data_AF-A0A246FGL6-F1
#
_entry.id   AF-A0A246FGL6-F1
#
_cell.length_a   1.000
_cell.length_b   1.000
_cell.length_c   1.000
_cell.angle_alpha   90.00
_cell.angle_beta   90.00
_cell.angle_gamma   90.00
#
_symmetry.space_group_name_H-M   'P 1'
#
loop_
_entity.id
_entity.type
_entity.pdbx_description
1 polymer ?
#
loop_
_entity_poly.entity_id
_entity_poly.type
_entity_poly.pdbx_seq_one_letter_code
_entity_poly.pdbx_strand_id
1 'polypeptide(L)'
;MQGIDALKAAGCQAIYIDGSFCTDKEVPGDFDVCWDDSTVDLDFLLVSAPLMFEFGQARAAQKAAYLGEFFPCSGIAAPPTTLYLDFFQCDKNSGSAKGIVGLKL
;
A
#
# COMPACT_ATOMS: atom_id res chain seq x y z
N MET A 1 -10.65 -7.66 -11.53
CA MET A 1 -9.19 -7.88 -11.37
C MET A 1 -8.85 -7.58 -9.92
N GLN A 2 -8.10 -8.44 -9.23
CA GLN A 2 -7.71 -8.18 -7.84
C GLN A 2 -6.63 -7.09 -7.80
N GLY A 3 -6.44 -6.41 -6.66
CA GLY A 3 -5.51 -5.27 -6.55
C GLY A 3 -4.05 -5.62 -6.90
N ILE A 4 -3.53 -6.74 -6.41
CA ILE A 4 -2.17 -7.20 -6.73
C ILE A 4 -2.03 -7.61 -8.20
N ASP A 5 -3.07 -8.22 -8.79
CA ASP A 5 -3.05 -8.58 -10.22
C ASP A 5 -2.93 -7.34 -11.11
N ALA A 6 -3.60 -6.24 -10.72
CA ALA A 6 -3.52 -4.96 -11.41
C ALA A 6 -2.09 -4.38 -11.36
N LEU A 7 -1.46 -4.42 -10.18
CA LEU A 7 -0.07 -3.99 -10.00
C LEU A 7 0.90 -4.83 -10.83
N LYS A 8 0.74 -6.16 -10.83
CA LYS A 8 1.52 -7.06 -11.69
C LYS A 8 1.38 -6.71 -13.16
N ALA A 9 0.14 -6.54 -13.63
CA ALA A 9 -0.14 -6.20 -15.02
C ALA A 9 0.45 -4.84 -15.42
N ALA A 10 0.50 -3.89 -14.49
CA ALA A 10 1.12 -2.58 -14.69
C ALA A 10 2.66 -2.57 -14.57
N GLY A 11 3.30 -3.72 -14.30
CA GLY A 11 4.77 -3.82 -14.24
C GLY A 11 5.38 -3.65 -12.85
N CYS A 12 4.58 -3.59 -11.79
CA CYS A 12 5.09 -3.54 -10.41
C CYS A 12 5.89 -4.79 -10.09
N GLN A 13 7.11 -4.60 -9.56
CA GLN A 13 8.04 -5.70 -9.27
C GLN A 13 7.99 -6.18 -7.82
N ALA A 14 7.56 -5.32 -6.91
CA ALA A 14 7.51 -5.63 -5.48
C ALA A 14 6.43 -4.83 -4.76
N ILE A 15 5.86 -5.46 -3.73
CA ILE A 15 4.99 -4.81 -2.76
C ILE A 15 5.49 -5.09 -1.35
N TYR A 16 5.08 -4.23 -0.44
CA TYR A 16 5.36 -4.34 0.98
C TYR A 16 4.04 -4.29 1.75
N ILE A 17 3.85 -5.23 2.66
CA ILE A 17 2.60 -5.41 3.41
C ILE A 17 2.83 -5.01 4.86
N ASP A 18 1.92 -4.19 5.37
CA ASP A 18 1.80 -3.73 6.75
C ASP A 18 0.33 -3.77 7.18
N GLY A 19 -0.05 -2.93 8.15
CA GLY A 19 -1.37 -2.91 8.76
C GLY A 19 -1.43 -3.86 9.95
N SER A 20 -2.62 -4.01 10.54
CA SER A 20 -2.75 -4.90 11.70
C SER A 20 -2.53 -6.37 11.37
N PHE A 21 -2.61 -6.76 10.09
CA PHE A 21 -2.22 -8.09 9.63
C PHE A 21 -0.78 -8.48 10.01
N CYS A 22 0.16 -7.53 10.01
CA CYS A 22 1.56 -7.78 10.33
C CYS A 22 1.89 -7.60 11.83
N THR A 23 0.89 -7.72 12.72
CA THR A 23 1.04 -7.51 14.17
C THR A 23 0.54 -8.72 14.97
N ASP A 24 0.84 -8.75 16.28
CA ASP A 24 0.38 -9.82 17.18
C ASP A 24 -1.10 -9.72 17.59
N LYS A 25 -1.93 -8.97 16.85
CA LYS A 25 -3.37 -8.89 17.14
C LYS A 25 -4.03 -10.22 16.84
N GLU A 26 -4.82 -10.73 17.79
CA GLU A 26 -5.57 -11.98 17.64
C GLU A 26 -6.54 -11.94 16.44
N VAL A 27 -7.16 -10.78 16.20
CA VAL A 27 -8.04 -10.55 15.04
C VAL A 27 -7.57 -9.29 14.31
N PRO A 28 -6.72 -9.41 13.26
CA PRO A 28 -6.35 -8.27 12.43
C PRO A 28 -7.57 -7.75 11.67
N GLY A 29 -7.70 -6.44 11.55
CA GLY A 29 -8.85 -5.76 10.93
C GLY A 29 -8.55 -5.11 9.59
N ASP A 30 -7.28 -5.05 9.18
CA ASP A 30 -6.82 -4.40 7.98
C ASP A 30 -5.47 -4.97 7.50
N PHE A 31 -5.22 -4.78 6.22
CA PHE A 31 -3.89 -4.88 5.63
C PHE A 31 -3.66 -3.64 4.76
N ASP A 32 -2.41 -3.19 4.78
CA ASP A 32 -1.97 -2.06 3.99
C ASP A 32 -0.89 -2.52 3.01
N VAL A 33 -0.97 -2.10 1.76
CA VAL A 33 -0.02 -2.43 0.69
C VAL A 33 0.69 -1.17 0.24
N CYS A 34 2.01 -1.15 0.40
CA CYS A 34 2.89 -0.15 -0.19
C CYS A 34 3.53 -0.77 -1.44
N TRP A 35 3.27 -0.23 -2.63
CA TRP A 35 3.72 -0.81 -3.89
C TRP A 35 4.85 -0.01 -4.52
N ASP A 36 5.86 -0.71 -5.03
CA ASP A 36 7.01 -0.09 -5.72
C ASP A 36 6.55 0.49 -7.06
N ASP A 37 6.51 1.81 -7.12
CA ASP A 37 6.05 2.58 -8.27
C ASP A 37 7.15 2.90 -9.29
N SER A 38 8.41 2.50 -9.03
CA SER A 38 9.56 2.84 -9.87
C SER A 38 9.51 2.29 -11.31
N THR A 39 8.74 1.22 -11.53
CA THR A 39 8.64 0.51 -12.82
C THR A 39 7.20 0.38 -13.32
N VAL A 40 6.25 0.97 -12.60
CA VAL A 40 4.82 0.86 -12.89
C VAL A 40 4.44 1.80 -14.04
N ASP A 41 3.73 1.26 -15.02
CA ASP A 41 3.00 2.05 -16.01
C ASP A 41 1.76 2.66 -15.33
N LEU A 42 1.89 3.90 -14.86
CA LEU A 42 0.85 4.60 -14.13
C LEU A 42 -0.36 4.93 -15.02
N ASP A 43 -0.17 5.16 -16.31
CA ASP A 43 -1.27 5.43 -17.24
C ASP A 43 -2.11 4.17 -17.45
N PHE A 44 -1.46 3.02 -17.62
CA PHE A 44 -2.14 1.72 -17.67
C PHE A 44 -2.85 1.39 -16.35
N LEU A 45 -2.19 1.62 -15.20
CA LEU A 45 -2.77 1.35 -13.89
C LEU A 45 -3.98 2.24 -13.61
N LEU A 46 -3.94 3.51 -14.01
CA LEU A 46 -5.06 4.45 -13.88
C LEU A 46 -6.29 3.98 -14.67
N VAL A 47 -6.10 3.43 -15.87
CA VAL A 47 -7.20 2.93 -16.70
C VAL A 47 -7.72 1.59 -16.18
N SER A 48 -6.83 0.68 -15.81
CA SER A 48 -7.18 -0.70 -15.45
C SER A 48 -7.64 -0.87 -14.00
N ALA A 49 -7.19 -0.01 -13.09
CA ALA A 49 -7.49 -0.04 -11.66
C ALA A 49 -7.56 1.38 -11.03
N PRO A 50 -8.44 2.27 -11.51
CA PRO A 50 -8.49 3.68 -11.10
C PRO A 50 -8.64 3.90 -9.60
N LEU A 51 -9.31 2.97 -8.90
CA LEU A 51 -9.52 3.06 -7.45
C LEU A 51 -8.22 3.01 -6.64
N MET A 52 -7.10 2.54 -7.21
CA MET A 52 -5.77 2.63 -6.55
C MET A 52 -5.36 4.07 -6.22
N PHE A 53 -5.92 5.05 -6.94
CA PHE A 53 -5.62 6.47 -6.77
C PHE A 53 -6.70 7.22 -5.97
N GLU A 54 -7.71 6.52 -5.44
CA GLU A 54 -8.79 7.12 -4.64
C GLU A 54 -8.47 7.07 -3.15
N PHE A 55 -8.14 8.23 -2.56
CA PHE A 55 -7.76 8.35 -1.15
C PHE A 55 -8.84 9.02 -0.27
N GLY A 56 -9.98 9.39 -0.83
CA GLY A 56 -11.10 9.99 -0.13
C GLY A 56 -11.81 9.03 0.84
N GLN A 57 -12.56 9.60 1.79
CA GLN A 57 -13.38 8.87 2.75
C GLN A 57 -12.64 7.73 3.47
N ALA A 58 -11.43 7.99 3.96
CA ALA A 58 -10.56 6.99 4.58
C ALA A 58 -10.34 5.75 3.69
N ARG A 59 -10.20 5.98 2.38
CA ARG A 59 -9.96 4.99 1.32
C ARG A 59 -11.07 3.93 1.23
N ALA A 60 -12.31 4.31 1.52
CA ALA A 60 -13.47 3.41 1.49
C ALA A 60 -13.64 2.70 0.14
N ALA A 61 -13.35 3.38 -0.98
CA ALA A 61 -13.44 2.77 -2.31
C ALA A 61 -12.39 1.67 -2.53
N GLN A 62 -11.15 1.88 -2.07
CA GLN A 62 -10.10 0.85 -2.11
C GLN A 62 -10.49 -0.35 -1.24
N LYS A 63 -10.95 -0.12 -0.01
CA LYS A 63 -11.41 -1.18 0.90
C LYS A 63 -12.55 -2.00 0.31
N ALA A 64 -13.53 -1.35 -0.32
CA ALA A 64 -14.64 -2.03 -0.96
C ALA A 64 -14.21 -2.89 -2.17
N ALA A 65 -13.22 -2.42 -2.94
CA ALA A 65 -12.78 -3.09 -4.16
C ALA A 65 -11.71 -4.16 -3.92
N TYR A 66 -10.78 -3.91 -3.00
CA TYR A 66 -9.56 -4.69 -2.80
C TYR A 66 -9.41 -5.26 -1.39
N LEU A 67 -10.37 -5.00 -0.48
CA LEU A 67 -10.36 -5.43 0.92
C LEU A 67 -9.23 -4.85 1.79
N GLY A 68 -8.41 -3.96 1.23
CA GLY A 68 -7.31 -3.30 1.90
C GLY A 68 -6.99 -1.96 1.27
N GLU A 69 -5.90 -1.36 1.72
CA GLU A 69 -5.48 -0.01 1.35
C GLU A 69 -4.17 -0.09 0.56
N PHE A 70 -4.01 0.75 -0.46
CA PHE A 70 -2.90 0.69 -1.42
C PHE A 70 -2.25 2.07 -1.57
N PHE A 71 -0.93 2.10 -1.47
CA PHE A 71 -0.14 3.34 -1.46
C PHE A 71 1.13 3.19 -2.30
N PRO A 72 1.49 4.16 -3.15
CA PRO A 72 2.78 4.15 -3.85
C PRO A 72 3.93 4.41 -2.88
N CYS A 73 5.03 3.67 -3.00
CA CYS A 73 6.21 3.84 -2.14
C CYS A 73 6.72 5.29 -2.12
N SER A 74 6.73 5.97 -3.27
CA SER A 74 7.18 7.36 -3.39
C SER A 74 6.17 8.43 -2.95
N GLY A 75 4.95 8.04 -2.57
CA GLY A 75 3.92 8.97 -2.13
C GLY A 75 4.19 9.55 -0.73
N ILE A 76 3.78 10.80 -0.48
CA ILE A 76 3.93 11.45 0.83
C ILE A 76 2.83 10.95 1.78
N ALA A 77 3.24 10.28 2.85
CA ALA A 77 2.37 9.76 3.91
C ALA A 77 2.17 10.77 5.05
N ALA A 78 3.23 11.52 5.40
CA ALA A 78 3.19 12.52 6.46
C ALA A 78 4.04 13.76 6.10
N PRO A 79 3.60 14.98 6.45
CA PRO A 79 4.40 16.18 6.25
C PRO A 79 5.72 16.16 7.06
N PRO A 80 6.80 16.80 6.57
CA PRO A 80 6.88 17.47 5.28
C PRO A 80 7.19 16.54 4.09
N THR A 81 7.86 15.41 4.33
CA THR A 81 8.46 14.58 3.27
C THR A 81 8.49 13.09 3.58
N THR A 82 7.78 12.60 4.61
CA THR A 82 7.82 11.18 4.94
C THR A 82 7.10 10.38 3.87
N LEU A 83 7.83 9.53 3.17
CA LEU A 83 7.30 8.66 2.13
C LEU A 83 6.53 7.49 2.74
N TYR A 84 5.59 6.88 1.99
CA TYR A 84 4.85 5.72 2.47
C TYR A 84 5.76 4.54 2.81
N LEU A 85 6.82 4.29 2.04
CA LEU A 85 7.75 3.21 2.36
C LEU A 85 8.45 3.43 3.71
N ASP A 86 8.85 4.67 4.03
CA ASP A 86 9.45 5.00 5.33
C ASP A 86 8.42 4.96 6.46
N PHE A 87 7.21 5.47 6.20
CA PHE A 87 6.10 5.46 7.14
C PHE A 87 5.73 4.06 7.60
N PHE A 88 5.68 3.11 6.67
CA PHE A 88 5.36 1.69 6.93
C PHE A 88 6.44 1.01 7.81
N GLN A 89 7.66 1.52 7.79
CA GLN A 89 8.78 1.01 8.59
C GLN A 89 8.88 1.69 9.96
N CYS A 90 7.85 2.42 10.38
CA CYS A 90 7.78 3.07 11.68
C CYS A 90 6.60 2.52 12.51
N ASP A 91 6.85 2.07 13.73
CA ASP A 91 5.79 1.72 14.65
C ASP A 91 5.06 2.98 15.14
N LYS A 92 3.75 3.05 14.91
CA LYS A 92 2.94 4.23 15.19
C LYS A 92 2.84 4.62 16.67
N ASN A 93 3.10 3.68 17.59
CA ASN A 93 2.96 3.94 19.02
C ASN A 93 4.28 4.41 19.64
N SER A 94 5.39 3.78 19.26
CA SER A 94 6.72 4.02 19.81
C SER A 94 7.58 4.96 18.96
N GLY A 95 7.25 5.13 17.68
CA GLY A 95 8.09 5.85 16.71
C GLY A 95 9.37 5.10 16.34
N SER A 96 9.54 3.85 16.78
CA SER A 96 10.73 3.05 16.51
C SER A 96 10.65 2.37 15.14
N ALA A 97 11.80 2.06 14.55
CA ALA A 97 11.84 1.32 13.29
C ALA A 97 11.26 -0.10 13.46
N LYS A 98 10.48 -0.56 12.48
CA LYS A 98 9.94 -1.92 12.40
C LYS A 98 10.10 -2.53 11.01
N GLY A 99 10.09 -3.85 10.94
CA GLY A 99 10.07 -4.57 9.66
C GLY A 99 8.67 -4.58 9.04
N ILE A 100 8.63 -4.86 7.74
CA ILE A 100 7.43 -5.08 6.94
C ILE A 100 7.61 -6.32 6.05
N VAL A 101 6.53 -6.90 5.56
CA VAL A 101 6.58 -8.11 4.72
C VAL A 101 6.77 -7.72 3.26
N GLY A 102 7.90 -8.08 2.66
CA GLY A 102 8.14 -7.87 1.22
C GLY A 102 7.66 -9.06 0.38
N LEU A 103 6.95 -8.78 -0.70
CA LEU A 103 6.55 -9.77 -1.70
C LEU A 103 7.06 -9.35 -3.08
N LYS A 104 7.77 -10.25 -3.76
CA LYS A 104 8.14 -10.09 -5.16
C LYS A 104 6.99 -10.53 -6.06
N LEU A 105 6.66 -9.70 -7.05
CA LEU A 105 5.52 -9.88 -7.95
C LEU A 105 5.92 -10.55 -9.27
#